data_AF-D2NTF9-F1
#
_entry.id   AF-D2NTF9-F1
#
_cell.length_a   1.000
_cell.length_b   1.000
_cell.length_c   1.000
_cell.angle_alpha   90.00
_cell.angle_beta   90.00
_cell.angle_gamma   90.00
#
_symmetry.space_group_name_H-M   'P 1'
#
loop_
_entity.id
_entity.type
_entity.pdbx_description
1 polymer ?
#
loop_
_entity_poly.entity_id
_entity_poly.type
_entity_poly.pdbx_seq_one_letter_code
_entity_poly.pdbx_strand_id
1 'polypeptide(L)'
;MEEKVPLPIRWLKGFAETQMLSSRMSPVHSLDAAAARTFIHSLPRNSSTKAVLWATRAVRSLRLATRATAGSVCVAGPERLRVLEPLIRHIQRLDAYSEPVTAGNAPVPSVWVAHLPGARLSIGLSPEKSRGFSGEGSVLQALSNPNTAQNADMLSVLLSFEPRIDVPVMSARAGLDEAATRDALALLASSGQVGFDAHAGEYFHRPLPVHPEALTAMHPRLVGAKKLADSGAIERVGAGEHGTGEYSVRSGANTYTVVLPADPYAVEGYLCSCPWWLKYRGTRGPCKHALAVSILYREHAAG
;
A
#
# COMPACT_ATOMS: atom_id res chain seq x y z
N MET A 1 -7.63 26.60 -21.57
CA MET A 1 -6.25 26.14 -21.29
C MET A 1 -6.25 25.64 -19.87
N GLU A 2 -5.98 24.36 -19.66
CA GLU A 2 -5.96 23.78 -18.32
C GLU A 2 -4.73 24.28 -17.56
N GLU A 3 -4.93 24.73 -16.32
CA GLU A 3 -3.85 25.29 -15.51
C GLU A 3 -2.88 24.18 -15.08
N LYS A 4 -1.59 24.33 -15.42
CA LYS A 4 -0.57 23.37 -15.01
C LYS A 4 -0.30 23.54 -13.52
N VAL A 5 -0.72 22.56 -12.72
CA VAL A 5 -0.44 22.54 -11.28
C VAL A 5 0.95 21.96 -11.04
N PRO A 6 1.86 22.65 -10.31
CA PRO A 6 3.16 22.09 -9.95
C PRO A 6 2.95 20.88 -9.06
N LEU A 7 3.45 19.71 -9.49
CA LEU A 7 3.20 18.44 -8.82
C LEU A 7 4.13 18.29 -7.60
N PRO A 8 3.63 18.42 -6.35
CA PRO A 8 4.50 18.36 -5.19
C PRO A 8 5.03 16.93 -4.98
N ILE A 9 6.29 16.79 -4.55
CA ILE A 9 6.93 15.50 -4.26
C ILE A 9 6.08 14.63 -3.30
N ARG A 10 5.39 15.24 -2.33
CA ARG A 10 4.50 14.52 -1.40
C ARG A 10 3.33 13.83 -2.11
N TRP A 11 2.82 14.39 -3.21
CA TRP A 11 1.71 13.81 -3.96
C TRP A 11 2.17 12.62 -4.79
N LEU A 12 3.38 12.67 -5.35
CA LEU A 12 3.98 11.53 -6.04
C LEU A 12 4.08 10.30 -5.14
N LYS A 13 4.66 10.48 -3.94
CA LYS A 13 4.69 9.42 -2.91
C LYS A 13 3.29 8.93 -2.55
N GLY A 14 2.34 9.86 -2.40
CA GLY A 14 0.96 9.52 -2.06
C GLY A 14 0.30 8.66 -3.14
N PHE A 15 0.49 9.01 -4.42
CA PHE A 15 -0.08 8.26 -5.54
C PHE A 15 0.45 6.84 -5.59
N ALA A 16 1.77 6.67 -5.46
CA ALA A 16 2.44 5.37 -5.36
C ALA A 16 1.80 4.46 -4.33
N GLU A 17 1.73 4.97 -3.10
CA GLU A 17 1.25 4.25 -1.93
C GLU A 17 -0.23 3.90 -2.06
N THR A 18 -1.05 4.81 -2.59
CA THR A 18 -2.47 4.51 -2.87
C THR A 18 -2.62 3.37 -3.87
N GLN A 19 -1.82 3.31 -4.94
CA GLN A 19 -1.93 2.23 -5.93
C GLN A 19 -1.55 0.87 -5.32
N MET A 20 -0.43 0.82 -4.62
CA MET A 20 0.07 -0.41 -3.99
C MET A 20 -0.89 -0.93 -2.91
N LEU A 21 -1.43 -0.03 -2.08
CA LEU A 21 -2.42 -0.44 -1.09
C LEU A 21 -3.70 -0.95 -1.76
N SER A 22 -4.15 -0.29 -2.82
CA SER A 22 -5.36 -0.72 -3.56
C SER A 22 -5.17 -2.07 -4.23
N SER A 23 -3.96 -2.42 -4.69
CA SER A 23 -3.67 -3.69 -5.37
C SER A 23 -3.73 -4.93 -4.47
N ARG A 24 -3.83 -4.73 -3.15
CA ARG A 24 -3.99 -5.81 -2.17
C ARG A 24 -5.43 -5.99 -1.72
N MET A 25 -6.33 -5.09 -2.12
CA MET A 25 -7.71 -5.08 -1.66
C MET A 25 -8.61 -5.92 -2.57
N SER A 26 -9.64 -6.49 -1.97
CA SER A 26 -10.72 -7.20 -2.65
C SER A 26 -12.07 -6.56 -2.33
N PRO A 27 -13.09 -6.72 -3.19
CA PRO A 27 -14.43 -6.23 -2.90
C PRO A 27 -15.02 -6.93 -1.67
N VAL A 28 -15.48 -6.16 -0.69
CA VAL A 28 -16.08 -6.66 0.57
C VAL A 28 -17.58 -6.38 0.61
N HIS A 29 -17.99 -5.19 0.18
CA HIS A 29 -19.39 -4.79 0.16
C HIS A 29 -19.76 -4.14 -1.16
N SER A 30 -21.02 -4.31 -1.57
CA SER A 30 -21.66 -3.64 -2.69
C SER A 30 -23.02 -3.18 -2.20
N LEU A 31 -23.32 -1.89 -2.38
CA LEU A 31 -24.58 -1.26 -2.03
C LEU A 31 -25.27 -0.74 -3.28
N ASP A 32 -26.56 -1.03 -3.44
CA ASP A 32 -27.38 -0.37 -4.46
C ASP A 32 -27.48 1.14 -4.20
N ALA A 33 -28.06 1.87 -5.16
CA ALA A 33 -28.25 3.31 -5.07
C ALA A 33 -28.95 3.75 -3.77
N ALA A 34 -30.00 3.06 -3.32
CA ALA A 34 -30.79 3.46 -2.16
C ALA A 34 -30.02 3.24 -0.84
N ALA A 35 -29.35 2.10 -0.72
CA ALA A 35 -28.50 1.76 0.42
C ALA A 35 -27.26 2.67 0.48
N ALA A 36 -26.66 3.00 -0.67
CA ALA A 36 -25.53 3.92 -0.76
C ALA A 36 -25.91 5.33 -0.29
N ARG A 37 -27.06 5.86 -0.75
CA ARG A 37 -27.58 7.17 -0.31
C ARG A 37 -27.82 7.20 1.19
N THR A 38 -28.51 6.18 1.71
CA THR A 38 -28.77 6.05 3.16
C THR A 38 -27.47 5.99 3.95
N PHE A 39 -26.50 5.19 3.51
CA PHE A 39 -25.21 5.07 4.16
C PHE A 39 -24.46 6.40 4.21
N ILE A 40 -24.31 7.10 3.08
CA ILE A 40 -23.58 8.37 3.00
C ILE A 40 -24.25 9.43 3.88
N HIS A 41 -25.58 9.53 3.87
CA HIS A 41 -26.30 10.47 4.72
C HIS A 41 -26.25 10.13 6.22
N SER A 42 -26.05 8.86 6.58
CA SER A 42 -25.88 8.44 7.97
C SER A 42 -24.48 8.76 8.54
N LEU A 43 -23.53 9.17 7.70
CA LEU A 43 -22.18 9.51 8.13
C LEU A 43 -22.20 10.77 9.00
N PRO A 44 -21.37 10.83 10.06
CA PRO A 44 -21.22 12.02 10.86
C PRO A 44 -20.74 13.20 10.01
N ARG A 45 -21.21 14.41 10.33
CA ARG A 45 -20.79 15.62 9.60
C ARG A 45 -19.36 16.04 9.92
N ASN A 46 -18.90 15.71 11.11
CA ASN A 46 -17.55 15.98 11.59
C ASN A 46 -17.15 14.86 12.56
N SER A 47 -15.85 14.59 12.66
CA SER A 47 -15.31 13.61 13.59
C SER A 47 -14.00 14.11 14.19
N SER A 48 -13.64 13.55 15.36
CA SER A 48 -12.31 13.76 15.92
C SER A 48 -11.23 13.19 14.98
N THR A 49 -9.99 13.69 15.10
CA THR A 49 -8.86 13.27 14.25
C THR A 49 -8.55 11.78 14.35
N LYS A 50 -8.86 11.16 15.49
CA LYS A 50 -8.64 9.72 15.76
C LYS A 50 -9.87 8.86 15.49
N ALA A 51 -10.96 9.43 14.97
CA ALA A 51 -12.18 8.67 14.74
C ALA A 51 -11.96 7.66 13.61
N VAL A 52 -11.98 6.38 13.98
CA VAL A 52 -12.00 5.25 13.06
C VAL A 52 -13.23 4.44 13.36
N LEU A 53 -14.09 4.27 12.36
CA LEU A 53 -15.25 3.39 12.41
C LEU A 53 -15.07 2.27 11.39
N TRP A 54 -15.89 1.24 11.52
CA TRP A 54 -15.86 0.06 10.68
C TRP A 54 -17.24 -0.11 10.04
N ALA A 55 -17.32 -0.02 8.72
CA ALA A 55 -18.53 -0.32 7.99
C ALA A 55 -18.73 -1.84 7.98
N THR A 56 -19.83 -2.29 8.57
CA THR A 56 -20.16 -3.71 8.71
C THR A 56 -21.49 -4.00 8.06
N ARG A 57 -21.65 -5.22 7.53
CA ARG A 57 -22.89 -5.65 6.90
C ARG A 57 -24.07 -5.53 7.87
N ALA A 58 -25.10 -4.82 7.45
CA ALA A 58 -26.46 -4.93 7.93
C ALA A 58 -27.32 -5.56 6.81
N VAL A 59 -28.56 -5.97 7.11
CA VAL A 59 -29.40 -6.82 6.24
C VAL A 59 -29.40 -6.38 4.77
N ARG A 60 -29.59 -5.09 4.49
CA ARG A 60 -29.52 -4.50 3.14
C ARG A 60 -28.72 -3.20 3.10
N SER A 61 -27.83 -2.99 4.06
CA SER A 61 -27.10 -1.72 4.21
C SER A 61 -25.78 -1.94 4.92
N LEU A 62 -25.06 -0.86 5.22
CA LEU A 62 -23.93 -0.87 6.15
C LEU A 62 -24.31 -0.09 7.40
N ARG A 63 -23.79 -0.56 8.53
CA ARG A 63 -23.77 0.21 9.78
C ARG A 63 -22.33 0.47 10.20
N LEU A 64 -22.10 1.58 10.87
CA LEU A 64 -20.79 1.91 11.43
C LEU A 64 -20.67 1.31 12.84
N ALA A 65 -19.61 0.55 13.06
CA ALA A 65 -19.23 0.01 14.36
C ALA A 65 -17.90 0.62 14.83
N THR A 66 -17.64 0.59 16.13
CA THR A 66 -16.38 1.09 16.73
C THR A 66 -15.27 0.03 16.77
N ARG A 67 -15.60 -1.24 16.48
CA ARG A 67 -14.65 -2.36 16.48
C ARG A 67 -14.64 -3.07 15.13
N ALA A 68 -13.45 -3.51 14.73
CA ALA A 68 -13.27 -4.38 13.58
C ALA A 68 -13.90 -5.76 13.84
N THR A 69 -14.60 -6.29 12.84
CA THR A 69 -15.01 -7.69 12.77
C THR A 69 -14.73 -8.24 11.39
N ALA A 70 -14.78 -9.58 11.24
CA ALA A 70 -14.65 -10.21 9.92
C ALA A 70 -15.62 -9.59 8.90
N GLY A 71 -15.11 -9.28 7.71
CA GLY A 71 -15.88 -8.65 6.64
C GLY A 71 -16.25 -7.18 6.88
N SER A 72 -15.55 -6.47 7.77
CA SER A 72 -15.71 -5.03 7.94
C SER A 72 -14.77 -4.25 7.03
N VAL A 73 -15.17 -3.05 6.61
CA VAL A 73 -14.31 -2.10 5.89
C VAL A 73 -13.98 -0.92 6.79
N CYS A 74 -12.70 -0.57 6.91
CA CYS A 74 -12.26 0.57 7.70
C CYS A 74 -12.78 1.89 7.11
N VAL A 75 -13.29 2.77 7.97
CA VAL A 75 -13.76 4.12 7.63
C VAL A 75 -13.10 5.12 8.60
N ALA A 76 -11.86 5.48 8.29
CA ALA A 76 -11.09 6.44 9.06
C ALA A 76 -11.44 7.89 8.69
N GLY A 77 -11.99 8.64 9.65
CA GLY A 77 -12.66 9.92 9.40
C GLY A 77 -13.90 9.73 8.52
N PRO A 78 -15.00 9.16 9.05
CA PRO A 78 -16.19 8.82 8.26
C PRO A 78 -16.81 9.96 7.46
N GLU A 79 -16.71 11.19 7.96
CA GLU A 79 -17.13 12.40 7.26
C GLU A 79 -16.40 12.60 5.92
N ARG A 80 -15.21 12.01 5.72
CA ARG A 80 -14.45 12.12 4.47
C ARG A 80 -15.18 11.48 3.28
N LEU A 81 -15.99 10.44 3.51
CA LEU A 81 -16.82 9.85 2.46
C LEU A 81 -18.00 10.73 2.05
N ARG A 82 -18.33 11.77 2.82
CA ARG A 82 -19.35 12.76 2.45
C ARG A 82 -18.92 13.64 1.27
N VAL A 83 -17.67 13.54 0.80
CA VAL A 83 -17.26 14.08 -0.51
C VAL A 83 -18.11 13.53 -1.67
N LEU A 84 -18.78 12.39 -1.48
CA LEU A 84 -19.74 11.82 -2.43
C LEU A 84 -21.12 12.49 -2.42
N GLU A 85 -21.46 13.30 -1.41
CA GLU A 85 -22.79 13.92 -1.28
C GLU A 85 -23.20 14.75 -2.51
N PRO A 86 -22.34 15.56 -3.14
CA PRO A 86 -22.71 16.28 -4.37
C PRO A 86 -23.11 15.37 -5.53
N LEU A 87 -22.65 14.11 -5.54
CA LEU A 87 -22.88 13.13 -6.60
C LEU A 87 -23.97 12.11 -6.24
N ILE A 88 -24.55 12.19 -5.04
CA ILE A 88 -25.39 11.15 -4.42
C ILE A 88 -26.59 10.71 -5.27
N ARG A 89 -27.17 11.63 -6.05
CA ARG A 89 -28.29 11.35 -6.96
C ARG A 89 -27.87 10.53 -8.18
N HIS A 90 -26.60 10.62 -8.58
CA HIS A 90 -26.03 9.93 -9.73
C HIS A 90 -25.44 8.57 -9.35
N ILE A 91 -25.23 8.28 -8.07
CA ILE A 91 -24.71 6.99 -7.61
C ILE A 91 -25.71 5.88 -7.92
N GLN A 92 -25.29 4.91 -8.74
CA GLN A 92 -26.02 3.70 -9.09
C GLN A 92 -25.66 2.53 -8.17
N ARG A 93 -24.39 2.49 -7.73
CA ARG A 93 -23.83 1.49 -6.82
C ARG A 93 -22.65 2.09 -6.06
N LEU A 94 -22.43 1.65 -4.82
CA LEU A 94 -21.22 1.96 -4.04
C LEU A 94 -20.57 0.65 -3.58
N ASP A 95 -19.35 0.42 -4.06
CA ASP A 95 -18.55 -0.75 -3.70
C ASP A 95 -17.47 -0.35 -2.69
N ALA A 96 -17.22 -1.21 -1.70
CA ALA A 96 -16.23 -1.01 -0.67
C ALA A 96 -15.20 -2.14 -0.71
N TYR A 97 -13.93 -1.76 -0.74
CA TYR A 97 -12.77 -2.63 -0.90
C TYR A 97 -11.86 -2.51 0.32
N SER A 98 -11.31 -3.63 0.75
CA SER A 98 -10.37 -3.73 1.87
C SER A 98 -9.53 -4.99 1.72
N GLU A 99 -8.37 -5.00 2.38
CA GLU A 99 -7.69 -6.24 2.74
C GLU A 99 -8.54 -7.02 3.78
N PRO A 100 -8.32 -8.34 3.97
CA PRO A 100 -9.01 -9.11 5.00
C PRO A 100 -8.85 -8.53 6.40
N VAL A 101 -9.97 -8.22 7.05
CA VAL A 101 -10.01 -7.66 8.42
C VAL A 101 -10.52 -8.72 9.39
N THR A 102 -9.93 -8.76 10.58
CA THR A 102 -10.28 -9.67 11.69
C THR A 102 -10.68 -8.88 12.94
N ALA A 103 -11.16 -9.57 13.98
CA ALA A 103 -11.48 -8.92 15.24
C ALA A 103 -10.22 -8.30 15.87
N GLY A 104 -10.30 -7.03 16.29
CA GLY A 104 -9.19 -6.33 16.92
C GLY A 104 -8.09 -5.82 15.98
N ASN A 105 -8.30 -5.93 14.66
CA ASN A 105 -7.36 -5.42 13.66
C ASN A 105 -7.14 -3.90 13.84
N ALA A 106 -5.92 -3.44 13.60
CA ALA A 106 -5.61 -2.02 13.59
C ALA A 106 -6.35 -1.33 12.43
N PRO A 107 -6.52 0.01 12.45
CA PRO A 107 -7.04 0.71 11.28
C PRO A 107 -6.21 0.39 10.02
N VAL A 108 -6.91 0.02 8.95
CA VAL A 108 -6.33 -0.32 7.63
C VAL A 108 -6.87 0.64 6.56
N PRO A 109 -6.21 0.78 5.40
CA PRO A 109 -6.73 1.62 4.33
C PRO A 109 -7.94 0.95 3.67
N SER A 110 -8.80 1.74 3.02
CA SER A 110 -9.93 1.23 2.25
C SER A 110 -10.15 2.03 0.98
N VAL A 111 -10.81 1.43 -0.01
CA VAL A 111 -11.22 2.10 -1.25
C VAL A 111 -12.72 2.00 -1.40
N TRP A 112 -13.36 3.11 -1.76
CA TRP A 112 -14.79 3.22 -1.99
C TRP A 112 -15.03 3.67 -3.42
N VAL A 113 -15.72 2.85 -4.22
CA VAL A 113 -15.95 3.10 -5.65
C VAL A 113 -17.43 3.41 -5.89
N ALA A 114 -17.73 4.66 -6.21
CA ALA A 114 -19.05 5.10 -6.61
C ALA A 114 -19.22 4.91 -8.13
N HIS A 115 -20.21 4.11 -8.53
CA HIS A 115 -20.62 3.93 -9.92
C HIS A 115 -21.60 5.01 -10.32
N LEU A 116 -21.29 5.72 -11.40
CA LEU A 116 -22.06 6.83 -11.97
C LEU A 116 -22.46 6.47 -13.41
N PRO A 117 -23.42 7.19 -14.04
CA PRO A 117 -23.79 6.97 -15.43
C PRO A 117 -22.60 7.34 -16.34
N GLY A 118 -21.80 6.35 -16.72
CA GLY A 118 -20.63 6.51 -17.60
C GLY A 118 -19.29 6.78 -16.90
N ALA A 119 -19.22 6.76 -15.57
CA ALA A 119 -17.96 6.97 -14.85
C ALA A 119 -17.92 6.18 -13.53
N ARG A 120 -16.71 6.01 -12.99
CA ARG A 120 -16.47 5.51 -11.65
C ARG A 120 -15.60 6.50 -10.89
N LEU A 121 -15.96 6.78 -9.64
CA LEU A 121 -15.16 7.62 -8.75
C LEU A 121 -14.65 6.77 -7.58
N SER A 122 -13.33 6.61 -7.50
CA SER A 122 -12.66 5.85 -6.44
C SER A 122 -12.10 6.79 -5.38
N ILE A 123 -12.48 6.56 -4.12
CA ILE A 123 -12.01 7.31 -2.95
C ILE A 123 -11.20 6.38 -2.06
N GLY A 124 -9.90 6.63 -1.96
CA GLY A 124 -9.02 5.99 -1.00
C GLY A 124 -9.08 6.68 0.36
N LEU A 125 -9.37 5.92 1.42
CA LEU A 125 -9.21 6.35 2.79
C LEU A 125 -7.92 5.75 3.35
N SER A 126 -7.03 6.64 3.80
CA SER A 126 -5.87 6.25 4.58
C SER A 126 -6.28 5.75 5.97
N PRO A 127 -5.45 4.96 6.68
CA PRO A 127 -5.82 4.33 7.95
C PRO A 127 -6.20 5.29 9.09
N GLU A 128 -5.74 6.54 9.03
CA GLU A 128 -6.10 7.60 9.98
C GLU A 128 -6.23 8.95 9.25
N LYS A 129 -7.04 9.87 9.79
CA LYS A 129 -7.26 11.21 9.20
C LYS A 129 -5.98 12.05 9.12
N SER A 130 -5.12 11.99 10.15
CA SER A 130 -3.84 12.70 10.20
C SER A 130 -2.70 11.98 9.47
N ARG A 131 -2.97 10.77 8.95
CA ARG A 131 -1.97 9.91 8.30
C ARG A 131 -2.27 9.86 6.81
N GLY A 132 -1.53 10.62 6.02
CA GLY A 132 -1.63 10.59 4.56
C GLY A 132 -0.90 9.39 3.94
N PHE A 133 -1.32 8.97 2.75
CA PHE A 133 -0.74 7.82 2.02
C PHE A 133 0.77 7.93 1.81
N SER A 134 1.32 9.13 1.65
CA SER A 134 2.75 9.36 1.39
C SER A 134 3.71 8.84 2.47
N GLY A 135 3.20 8.50 3.66
CA GLY A 135 3.97 7.97 4.79
C GLY A 135 3.70 6.50 5.11
N GLU A 136 2.96 5.78 4.26
CA GLU A 136 2.56 4.39 4.51
C GLU A 136 3.74 3.42 4.39
N GLY A 137 4.64 3.62 3.43
CA GLY A 137 5.81 2.77 3.24
C GLY A 137 5.50 1.39 2.68
N SER A 138 4.32 1.20 2.07
CA SER A 138 3.89 -0.06 1.45
C SER A 138 4.78 -0.44 0.27
N VAL A 139 5.37 0.55 -0.41
CA VAL A 139 6.22 0.36 -1.59
C VAL A 139 7.67 0.00 -1.22
N LEU A 140 8.09 0.20 0.03
CA LEU A 140 9.49 0.09 0.44
C LEU A 140 10.11 -1.30 0.25
N GLN A 141 9.31 -2.35 0.41
CA GLN A 141 9.76 -3.72 0.28
C GLN A 141 9.97 -4.14 -1.19
N ALA A 142 9.05 -3.73 -2.07
CA ALA A 142 9.23 -3.93 -3.50
C ALA A 142 10.54 -3.26 -3.98
N LEU A 143 10.79 -2.04 -3.50
CA LEU A 143 11.99 -1.27 -3.82
C LEU A 143 13.29 -1.79 -3.18
N SER A 144 13.19 -2.68 -2.19
CA SER A 144 14.37 -3.24 -1.52
C SER A 144 14.91 -4.48 -2.21
N ASN A 145 14.17 -5.08 -3.14
CA ASN A 145 14.70 -6.15 -3.99
C ASN A 145 15.69 -5.55 -5.01
N PRO A 146 16.94 -6.05 -5.07
CA PRO A 146 17.99 -5.49 -5.94
C PRO A 146 17.63 -5.55 -7.42
N ASN A 147 16.84 -6.56 -7.83
CA ASN A 147 16.45 -6.75 -9.22
C ASN A 147 15.23 -5.91 -9.64
N THR A 148 14.54 -5.25 -8.70
CA THR A 148 13.30 -4.52 -9.00
C THR A 148 13.49 -3.40 -10.01
N ALA A 149 14.61 -2.66 -9.96
CA ALA A 149 14.88 -1.59 -10.90
C ALA A 149 15.03 -2.13 -12.33
N GLN A 150 15.86 -3.17 -12.50
CA GLN A 150 16.06 -3.83 -13.79
C GLN A 150 14.76 -4.46 -14.32
N ASN A 151 14.00 -5.12 -13.45
CA ASN A 151 12.70 -5.71 -13.81
C ASN A 151 11.69 -4.63 -14.22
N ALA A 152 11.65 -3.48 -13.53
CA ALA A 152 10.78 -2.36 -13.88
C ALA A 152 11.18 -1.70 -15.20
N ASP A 153 12.47 -1.55 -15.47
CA ASP A 153 12.95 -1.03 -16.75
C ASP A 153 12.55 -1.96 -17.90
N MET A 154 12.78 -3.27 -17.75
CA MET A 154 12.33 -4.28 -18.72
C MET A 154 10.81 -4.25 -18.90
N LEU A 155 10.06 -4.24 -17.79
CA LEU A 155 8.61 -4.24 -17.84
C LEU A 155 8.08 -2.97 -18.51
N SER A 156 8.68 -1.80 -18.27
CA SER A 156 8.28 -0.54 -18.90
C SER A 156 8.32 -0.59 -20.43
N VAL A 157 9.27 -1.34 -21.01
CA VAL A 157 9.34 -1.58 -22.45
C VAL A 157 8.15 -2.43 -22.92
N LEU A 158 7.84 -3.51 -22.20
CA LEU A 158 6.73 -4.42 -22.52
C LEU A 158 5.36 -3.74 -22.40
N LEU A 159 5.24 -2.81 -21.47
CA LEU A 159 4.01 -2.07 -21.20
C LEU A 159 3.64 -1.10 -22.33
N SER A 160 4.59 -0.67 -23.17
CA SER A 160 4.40 0.40 -24.17
C SER A 160 3.28 0.17 -25.21
N PHE A 161 2.62 -0.99 -25.21
CA PHE A 161 1.62 -1.39 -26.20
C PHE A 161 0.30 -1.91 -25.62
N GLU A 162 0.14 -1.99 -24.29
CA GLU A 162 -1.05 -2.59 -23.67
C GLU A 162 -1.90 -1.57 -22.91
N PRO A 163 -3.21 -1.44 -23.19
CA PRO A 163 -4.06 -0.50 -22.44
C PRO A 163 -4.35 -0.97 -21.01
N ARG A 164 -4.26 -2.27 -20.74
CA ARG A 164 -4.52 -2.92 -19.45
C ARG A 164 -3.34 -3.83 -19.11
N ILE A 165 -2.94 -3.82 -17.86
CA ILE A 165 -1.73 -4.49 -17.39
C ILE A 165 -2.15 -5.60 -16.43
N ASP A 166 -2.22 -6.82 -16.96
CA ASP A 166 -2.52 -8.04 -16.22
C ASP A 166 -1.22 -8.69 -15.71
N VAL A 167 -1.17 -9.02 -14.42
CA VAL A 167 0.05 -9.53 -13.77
C VAL A 167 0.47 -10.90 -14.32
N PRO A 168 -0.40 -11.93 -14.38
CA PRO A 168 -0.07 -13.20 -15.01
C PRO A 168 0.46 -13.07 -16.44
N VAL A 169 -0.18 -12.27 -17.29
CA VAL A 169 0.26 -12.06 -18.69
C VAL A 169 1.63 -11.38 -18.74
N MET A 170 1.85 -10.36 -17.91
CA MET A 170 3.13 -9.64 -17.85
C MET A 170 4.26 -10.51 -17.31
N SER A 171 3.98 -11.33 -16.29
CA SER A 171 4.91 -12.31 -15.72
C SER A 171 5.41 -13.27 -16.80
N ALA A 172 4.50 -13.87 -17.57
CA ALA A 172 4.84 -14.77 -18.67
C ALA A 172 5.68 -14.09 -19.77
N ARG A 173 5.32 -12.86 -20.16
CA ARG A 173 6.02 -12.10 -21.21
C ARG A 173 7.41 -11.62 -20.78
N ALA A 174 7.55 -11.23 -19.52
CA ALA A 174 8.81 -10.75 -18.96
C ALA A 174 9.75 -11.89 -18.53
N GLY A 175 9.27 -13.13 -18.50
CA GLY A 175 10.01 -14.26 -17.93
C GLY A 175 10.26 -14.10 -16.43
N LEU A 176 9.39 -13.36 -15.74
CA LEU A 176 9.44 -13.10 -14.30
C LEU A 176 8.37 -13.91 -13.60
N ASP A 177 8.55 -14.25 -12.32
CA ASP A 177 7.43 -14.70 -11.51
C ASP A 177 6.45 -13.53 -11.20
N GLU A 178 5.24 -13.86 -10.73
CA GLU A 178 4.23 -12.86 -10.42
C GLU A 178 4.65 -11.90 -9.29
N ALA A 179 5.46 -12.35 -8.33
CA ALA A 179 5.89 -11.53 -7.21
C ALA A 179 6.88 -10.45 -7.68
N ALA A 180 7.88 -10.84 -8.48
CA ALA A 180 8.83 -9.94 -9.14
C ALA A 180 8.13 -8.97 -10.10
N THR A 181 7.08 -9.44 -10.79
CA THR A 181 6.25 -8.59 -11.65
C THR A 181 5.49 -7.54 -10.84
N ARG A 182 4.88 -7.92 -9.70
CA ARG A 182 4.20 -6.99 -8.79
C ARG A 182 5.19 -5.99 -8.16
N ASP A 183 6.40 -6.43 -7.80
CA ASP A 183 7.45 -5.56 -7.27
C ASP A 183 7.89 -4.53 -8.32
N ALA A 184 8.06 -4.94 -9.59
CA ALA A 184 8.36 -4.05 -10.70
C ALA A 184 7.23 -3.04 -10.95
N LEU A 185 5.97 -3.49 -10.96
CA LEU A 185 4.79 -2.62 -11.09
C LEU A 185 4.65 -1.67 -9.90
N ALA A 186 5.09 -2.06 -8.70
CA ALA A 186 5.14 -1.17 -7.54
C ALA A 186 6.10 0.01 -7.76
N LEU A 187 7.30 -0.29 -8.29
CA LEU A 187 8.28 0.74 -8.62
C LEU A 187 7.73 1.66 -9.73
N LEU A 188 7.12 1.09 -10.76
CA LEU A 188 6.47 1.87 -11.83
C LEU A 188 5.27 2.68 -11.33
N ALA A 189 4.52 2.18 -10.34
CA ALA A 189 3.44 2.94 -9.71
C ALA A 189 4.01 4.10 -8.89
N SER A 190 5.20 3.89 -8.30
CA SER A 190 5.90 4.91 -7.54
C SER A 190 6.45 6.05 -8.38
N SER A 191 6.94 5.73 -9.57
CA SER A 191 7.31 6.72 -10.59
C SER A 191 6.11 7.39 -11.24
N GLY A 192 4.90 6.96 -10.88
CA GLY A 192 3.68 7.40 -11.52
C GLY A 192 3.71 7.08 -13.00
N GLN A 193 4.15 5.89 -13.39
CA GLN A 193 4.03 5.38 -14.76
C GLN A 193 2.82 4.45 -14.90
N VAL A 194 2.44 3.75 -13.82
CA VAL A 194 1.24 2.90 -13.76
C VAL A 194 0.33 3.27 -12.59
N GLY A 195 -0.96 2.98 -12.75
CA GLY A 195 -2.00 3.03 -11.73
C GLY A 195 -2.61 1.65 -11.48
N PHE A 196 -3.42 1.50 -10.43
CA PHE A 196 -4.20 0.29 -10.17
C PHE A 196 -5.69 0.64 -10.04
N ASP A 197 -6.54 -0.04 -10.81
CA ASP A 197 -8.00 0.09 -10.73
C ASP A 197 -8.55 -1.00 -9.79
N ALA A 198 -8.90 -0.63 -8.55
CA ALA A 198 -9.43 -1.55 -7.54
C ALA A 198 -10.70 -2.31 -7.99
N HIS A 199 -11.49 -1.73 -8.91
CA HIS A 199 -12.68 -2.39 -9.41
C HIS A 199 -12.39 -3.35 -10.55
N ALA A 200 -11.48 -3.00 -11.46
CA ALA A 200 -11.06 -3.92 -12.52
C ALA A 200 -10.10 -5.01 -12.00
N GLY A 201 -9.42 -4.77 -10.88
CA GLY A 201 -8.41 -5.67 -10.32
C GLY A 201 -7.08 -5.67 -11.09
N GLU A 202 -6.83 -4.64 -11.89
CA GLU A 202 -5.74 -4.60 -12.87
C GLU A 202 -4.97 -3.28 -12.84
N TYR A 203 -3.73 -3.32 -13.31
CA TYR A 203 -2.92 -2.12 -13.50
C TYR A 203 -3.27 -1.43 -14.82
N PHE A 204 -3.05 -0.12 -14.89
CA PHE A 204 -3.28 0.68 -16.10
C PHE A 204 -2.17 1.73 -16.28
N HIS A 205 -2.03 2.22 -17.51
CA HIS A 205 -1.04 3.25 -17.83
C HIS A 205 -1.42 4.61 -17.26
N ARG A 206 -0.47 5.24 -16.56
CA ARG A 206 -0.64 6.58 -16.00
C ARG A 206 0.66 7.36 -16.04
N PRO A 207 1.26 7.65 -17.20
CA PRO A 207 2.56 8.34 -17.28
C PRO A 207 2.45 9.78 -16.78
N LEU A 208 2.89 10.01 -15.54
CA LEU A 208 3.09 11.33 -14.97
C LEU A 208 4.45 11.87 -15.44
N PRO A 209 4.58 13.20 -15.66
CA PRO A 209 5.83 13.82 -16.07
C PRO A 209 6.80 13.91 -14.88
N VAL A 210 7.42 12.78 -14.50
CA VAL A 210 8.25 12.65 -13.30
C VAL A 210 9.60 12.05 -13.66
N HIS A 211 10.68 12.62 -13.13
CA HIS A 211 12.03 12.09 -13.32
C HIS A 211 12.29 10.86 -12.41
N PRO A 212 12.79 9.73 -12.94
CA PRO A 212 13.05 8.50 -12.18
C PRO A 212 13.96 8.67 -10.95
N GLU A 213 15.00 9.51 -11.06
CA GLU A 213 15.97 9.77 -9.98
C GLU A 213 15.33 10.39 -8.73
N ALA A 214 14.18 11.04 -8.88
CA ALA A 214 13.47 11.66 -7.77
C ALA A 214 12.95 10.59 -6.77
N LEU A 215 12.76 9.34 -7.19
CA LEU A 215 12.06 8.30 -6.41
C LEU A 215 12.94 7.63 -5.35
N THR A 216 14.20 7.36 -5.65
CA THR A 216 15.11 6.77 -4.65
C THR A 216 15.43 7.77 -3.54
N ALA A 217 15.61 9.04 -3.89
CA ALA A 217 15.76 10.14 -2.92
C ALA A 217 14.49 10.36 -2.06
N MET A 218 13.33 9.94 -2.58
CA MET A 218 12.03 10.09 -1.91
C MET A 218 11.81 9.13 -0.74
N HIS A 219 12.61 8.08 -0.56
CA HIS A 219 12.42 7.09 0.52
C HIS A 219 13.62 7.01 1.49
N PRO A 220 13.76 7.94 2.46
CA PRO A 220 14.89 7.96 3.41
C PRO A 220 15.10 6.65 4.20
N ARG A 221 14.02 5.90 4.46
CA ARG A 221 14.09 4.58 5.11
C ARG A 221 14.79 3.54 4.24
N LEU A 222 14.52 3.53 2.93
CA LEU A 222 15.19 2.66 1.96
C LEU A 222 16.66 3.06 1.79
N VAL A 223 16.95 4.35 1.65
CA VAL A 223 18.33 4.86 1.60
C VAL A 223 19.11 4.45 2.85
N GLY A 224 18.51 4.61 4.03
CA GLY A 224 19.12 4.18 5.29
C GLY A 224 19.27 2.67 5.42
N ALA A 225 18.37 1.88 4.84
CA ALA A 225 18.44 0.42 4.85
C ALA A 225 19.57 -0.09 3.95
N LYS A 226 19.67 0.41 2.71
CA LYS A 226 20.76 0.07 1.77
C LYS A 226 22.13 0.36 2.38
N LYS A 227 22.31 1.56 2.95
CA LYS A 227 23.56 1.92 3.65
C LYS A 227 23.94 0.94 4.77
N LEU A 228 22.96 0.38 5.49
CA LEU A 228 23.21 -0.58 6.57
C LEU A 228 23.58 -1.97 6.02
N ALA A 229 22.94 -2.39 4.93
CA ALA A 229 23.27 -3.64 4.24
C ALA A 229 24.69 -3.57 3.65
N ASP A 230 25.01 -2.47 2.95
CA ASP A 230 26.30 -2.27 2.29
C ASP A 230 27.47 -2.11 3.28
N SER A 231 27.22 -1.60 4.49
CA SER A 231 28.28 -1.29 5.45
C SER A 231 28.73 -2.48 6.31
N GLY A 232 28.23 -3.69 6.04
CA GLY A 232 28.52 -4.87 6.87
C GLY A 232 28.05 -4.73 8.33
N ALA A 233 27.02 -3.90 8.57
CA ALA A 233 26.56 -3.57 9.92
C ALA A 233 25.55 -4.59 10.50
N ILE A 234 25.36 -5.72 9.81
CA ILE A 234 24.35 -6.73 10.10
C ILE A 234 25.08 -8.04 10.41
N GLU A 235 24.87 -8.56 11.62
CA GLU A 235 25.43 -9.82 12.08
C GLU A 235 24.29 -10.79 12.39
N ARG A 236 24.37 -12.04 11.93
CA ARG A 236 23.38 -13.08 12.27
C ARG A 236 23.72 -13.63 13.67
N VAL A 237 22.78 -13.53 14.60
CA VAL A 237 22.97 -13.88 16.02
C VAL A 237 22.33 -15.22 16.36
N GLY A 238 21.20 -15.56 15.75
CA GLY A 238 20.49 -16.82 15.98
C GLY A 238 20.04 -17.46 14.67
N ALA A 239 20.26 -18.78 14.53
CA ALA A 239 19.88 -19.52 13.33
C ALA A 239 18.48 -20.11 13.45
N GLY A 240 17.60 -19.77 12.50
CA GLY A 240 16.42 -20.54 12.12
C GLY A 240 16.65 -21.31 10.82
N GLU A 241 15.66 -22.12 10.41
CA GLU A 241 15.70 -22.87 9.15
C GLU A 241 15.69 -21.93 7.92
N HIS A 242 16.28 -22.36 6.79
CA HIS A 242 16.26 -21.63 5.51
C HIS A 242 16.75 -20.16 5.58
N GLY A 243 17.71 -19.85 6.44
CA GLY A 243 18.28 -18.51 6.60
C GLY A 243 17.40 -17.53 7.41
N THR A 244 16.26 -18.00 7.92
CA THR A 244 15.48 -17.27 8.94
C THR A 244 16.24 -17.19 10.26
N GLY A 245 15.87 -16.28 11.15
CA GLY A 245 16.54 -16.13 12.44
C GLY A 245 16.66 -14.71 12.96
N GLU A 246 17.50 -14.56 13.97
CA GLU A 246 17.73 -13.31 14.68
C GLU A 246 19.01 -12.63 14.18
N TYR A 247 18.92 -11.32 13.94
CA TYR A 247 19.98 -10.48 13.41
C TYR A 247 20.23 -9.29 14.34
N SER A 248 21.49 -8.95 14.53
CA SER A 248 21.97 -7.74 15.19
C SER A 248 22.31 -6.71 14.12
N VAL A 249 21.70 -5.53 14.20
CA VAL A 249 21.90 -4.43 13.24
C VAL A 249 22.47 -3.22 13.96
N ARG A 250 23.74 -2.90 13.67
CA ARG A 250 24.43 -1.72 14.21
C ARG A 250 24.03 -0.48 13.43
N SER A 251 23.48 0.54 14.09
CA SER A 251 23.02 1.77 13.44
C SER A 251 23.41 2.99 14.30
N GLY A 252 24.54 3.60 13.97
CA GLY A 252 25.15 4.64 14.80
C GLY A 252 25.76 4.01 16.07
N ALA A 253 25.51 4.62 17.23
CA ALA A 253 25.97 4.10 18.52
C ALA A 253 25.10 2.96 19.11
N ASN A 254 23.99 2.62 18.45
CA ASN A 254 23.03 1.65 18.97
C ASN A 254 23.04 0.36 18.14
N THR A 255 22.74 -0.75 18.81
CA THR A 255 22.50 -2.06 18.19
C THR A 255 21.04 -2.44 18.37
N TYR A 256 20.40 -2.89 17.28
CA TYR A 256 19.00 -3.31 17.29
C TYR A 256 18.89 -4.77 16.88
N THR A 257 18.03 -5.51 17.58
CA THR A 257 17.68 -6.89 17.23
C THR A 257 16.57 -6.86 16.19
N VAL A 258 16.70 -7.67 15.15
CA VAL A 258 15.69 -7.92 14.12
C VAL A 258 15.44 -9.42 14.04
N VAL A 259 14.18 -9.84 14.11
CA VAL A 259 13.77 -11.23 13.85
C VAL A 259 13.17 -11.30 12.46
N LEU A 260 13.74 -12.15 11.61
CA LEU A 260 13.22 -12.46 10.29
C LEU A 260 12.07 -13.48 10.43
N PRO A 261 10.87 -13.21 9.89
CA PRO A 261 9.78 -14.17 9.91
C PRO A 261 10.07 -15.37 9.01
N ALA A 262 9.29 -16.45 9.21
CA ALA A 262 9.35 -17.64 8.37
C ALA A 262 9.09 -17.36 6.89
N ASP A 263 8.21 -16.40 6.60
CA ASP A 263 8.03 -15.81 5.27
C ASP A 263 8.71 -14.43 5.21
N PRO A 264 9.91 -14.31 4.61
CA PRO A 264 10.65 -13.06 4.46
C PRO A 264 9.91 -11.99 3.61
N TYR A 265 8.83 -12.37 2.95
CA TYR A 265 7.97 -11.46 2.20
C TYR A 265 6.81 -10.91 3.04
N ALA A 266 6.51 -11.49 4.21
CA ALA A 266 5.46 -11.03 5.13
C ALA A 266 5.97 -9.97 6.12
N VAL A 267 5.94 -8.68 5.72
CA VAL A 267 6.46 -7.56 6.53
C VAL A 267 5.88 -7.49 7.94
N GLU A 268 4.60 -7.79 8.12
CA GLU A 268 3.94 -7.78 9.44
C GLU A 268 4.56 -8.79 10.42
N GLY A 269 5.19 -9.84 9.89
CA GLY A 269 5.86 -10.87 10.66
C GLY A 269 7.26 -10.50 11.15
N TYR A 270 7.86 -9.44 10.62
CA TYR A 270 9.16 -8.96 11.13
C TYR A 270 9.02 -8.48 12.57
N LEU A 271 10.10 -8.57 13.34
CA LEU A 271 10.20 -7.88 14.63
C LEU A 271 11.48 -7.08 14.66
N CYS A 272 11.44 -5.88 15.23
CA CYS A 272 12.63 -5.08 15.45
C CYS A 272 12.54 -4.37 16.81
N SER A 273 13.67 -4.27 17.52
CA SER A 273 13.75 -3.57 18.81
C SER A 273 13.85 -2.04 18.69
N CYS A 274 13.85 -1.49 17.47
CA CYS A 274 13.99 -0.03 17.27
C CYS A 274 12.72 0.74 17.68
N PRO A 275 12.86 2.03 18.07
CA PRO A 275 11.71 2.85 18.48
C PRO A 275 10.59 2.96 17.44
N TRP A 276 10.93 2.98 16.14
CA TRP A 276 9.93 3.00 15.07
C TRP A 276 9.05 1.75 15.09
N TRP A 277 9.67 0.58 15.22
CA TRP A 277 8.95 -0.69 15.25
C TRP A 277 8.14 -0.85 16.52
N LEU A 278 8.70 -0.50 17.68
CA LEU A 278 7.97 -0.53 18.95
C LEU A 278 6.71 0.34 18.91
N LYS A 279 6.79 1.49 18.25
CA LYS A 279 5.68 2.43 18.11
C LYS A 279 4.63 2.02 17.07
N TYR A 280 5.06 1.50 15.93
CA TYR A 280 4.17 1.30 14.77
C TYR A 280 3.91 -0.16 14.41
N ARG A 281 4.75 -1.11 14.83
CA ARG A 281 4.59 -2.56 14.64
C ARG A 281 4.15 -2.94 13.23
N GLY A 282 4.89 -2.49 12.22
CA GLY A 282 4.59 -2.79 10.80
C GLY A 282 3.47 -1.97 10.16
N THR A 283 2.55 -1.37 10.93
CA THR A 283 1.41 -0.58 10.39
C THR A 283 1.83 0.62 9.53
N ARG A 284 3.08 1.10 9.67
CA ARG A 284 3.67 2.17 8.86
C ARG A 284 4.77 1.71 7.91
N GLY A 285 4.70 0.45 7.48
CA GLY A 285 5.75 -0.20 6.71
C GLY A 285 7.00 -0.47 7.54
N PRO A 286 7.99 -1.15 6.96
CA PRO A 286 9.16 -1.61 7.70
C PRO A 286 10.02 -0.45 8.20
N CYS A 287 10.68 -0.64 9.35
CA CYS A 287 11.77 0.25 9.75
C CYS A 287 12.99 0.00 8.84
N LYS A 288 13.95 0.94 8.84
CA LYS A 288 15.18 0.78 8.04
C LYS A 288 15.97 -0.49 8.41
N HIS A 289 15.90 -0.97 9.65
CA HIS A 289 16.65 -2.14 10.12
C HIS A 289 16.04 -3.45 9.63
N ALA A 290 14.72 -3.63 9.80
CA ALA A 290 14.00 -4.77 9.24
C ALA A 290 14.15 -4.82 7.71
N LEU A 291 14.10 -3.66 7.06
CA LEU A 291 14.33 -3.54 5.63
C LEU A 291 15.76 -3.92 5.23
N ALA A 292 16.78 -3.51 6.00
CA ALA A 292 18.18 -3.86 5.73
C ALA A 292 18.43 -5.37 5.84
N VAL A 293 17.86 -6.04 6.85
CA VAL A 293 17.93 -7.51 6.98
C VAL A 293 17.20 -8.20 5.84
N SER A 294 16.05 -7.66 5.40
CA SER A 294 15.33 -8.17 4.22
C SER A 294 16.17 -8.07 2.94
N ILE A 295 16.88 -6.95 2.74
CA ILE A 295 17.82 -6.76 1.62
C ILE A 295 18.91 -7.83 1.68
N LEU A 296 19.62 -7.93 2.81
CA LEU A 296 20.72 -8.86 3.01
C LEU A 296 20.29 -10.31 2.75
N TYR A 297 19.12 -10.72 3.27
CA TYR A 297 18.59 -12.06 3.05
C TYR A 297 18.34 -12.36 1.57
N ARG A 298 17.73 -11.41 0.85
CA ARG A 298 17.41 -11.56 -0.58
C ARG A 298 18.67 -11.62 -1.45
N GLU A 299 19.70 -10.85 -1.11
CA GLU A 299 20.99 -10.91 -1.80
C GLU A 299 21.68 -12.27 -1.62
N HIS A 300 21.61 -12.86 -0.43
CA HIS A 300 22.16 -14.21 -0.17
C HIS A 300 21.31 -15.34 -0.77
N ALA A 301 20.01 -15.13 -0.97
CA ALA A 301 19.12 -16.11 -1.59
C ALA A 301 19.15 -16.07 -3.13
N ALA A 302 19.62 -14.97 -3.72
CA ALA A 302 19.72 -14.79 -5.17
C ALA A 302 21.08 -15.18 -5.77
N GLY A 303 22.09 -15.42 -4.92
CA GLY A 303 23.41 -15.94 -5.30
C GLY A 303 23.53 -17.43 -5.03
#